data_AF-A0A482UWF5-F1
#
_entry.id   AF-A0A482UWF5-F1
#
_cell.length_a   1.000
_cell.length_b   1.000
_cell.length_c   1.000
_cell.angle_alpha   90.00
_cell.angle_beta   90.00
_cell.angle_gamma   90.00
#
_symmetry.space_group_name_H-M   'P 1'
#
loop_
_entity.id
_entity.type
_entity.pdbx_description
1 polymer ?
#
loop_
_entity_poly.entity_id
_entity_poly.type
_entity_poly.pdbx_seq_one_letter_code
_entity_poly.pdbx_strand_id
1 'polypeptide(L)'
;MSKSDLGRLRTDDCAGVRCARLLILKKMDEIVPQEEEGKAVDQFTFRPGKSTAHGVWVSVLGLVQMKKLRGKFWTKAGFTVNGVDFLYPEEALSLYERKLLSIAWQDGQMMNKKELFEVALGVIPLSVYLVYAKLKV
;
A
#
# COMPACT_ATOMS: atom_id res chain seq x y z
N MET A 1 33.80 -51.04 8.95
CA MET A 1 32.62 -50.99 9.85
C MET A 1 32.54 -49.56 10.39
N SER A 2 31.41 -48.86 10.52
CA SER A 2 30.04 -49.05 10.03
C SER A 2 29.32 -47.68 10.04
N LYS A 3 28.20 -47.60 9.28
CA LYS A 3 27.07 -46.64 9.33
C LYS A 3 26.73 -46.16 10.77
N SER A 4 26.11 -45.02 11.09
CA SER A 4 25.29 -44.00 10.38
C SER A 4 25.30 -42.66 11.17
N ASP A 5 24.48 -41.59 11.03
CA ASP A 5 23.39 -41.16 10.10
C ASP A 5 23.13 -39.62 10.20
N LEU A 6 22.10 -39.12 9.49
CA LEU A 6 21.30 -37.88 9.70
C LEU A 6 21.98 -36.50 9.76
N GLY A 7 21.87 -35.78 8.64
CA GLY A 7 22.33 -34.41 8.47
C GLY A 7 21.45 -33.29 9.07
N ARG A 8 21.88 -32.05 8.78
CA ARG A 8 21.06 -30.84 8.89
C ARG A 8 21.08 -30.04 7.61
N LEU A 9 19.88 -29.86 7.10
CA LEU A 9 19.44 -29.06 5.98
C LEU A 9 20.24 -27.77 5.76
N ARG A 10 20.57 -27.51 4.49
CA ARG A 10 20.57 -26.15 3.95
C ARG A 10 19.26 -25.48 4.34
N THR A 11 19.34 -24.33 4.98
CA THR A 11 18.26 -23.33 4.95
C THR A 11 18.83 -22.09 4.31
N ASP A 12 18.61 -21.97 3.00
CA ASP A 12 18.87 -20.73 2.27
C ASP A 12 18.08 -19.57 2.92
N ASP A 13 18.70 -18.38 2.98
CA ASP A 13 18.25 -17.22 3.77
C ASP A 13 16.93 -16.59 3.27
N CYS A 14 15.80 -17.27 3.51
CA CYS A 14 14.45 -16.75 3.33
C CYS A 14 13.98 -15.86 4.51
N ALA A 15 14.90 -15.26 5.27
CA ALA A 15 14.58 -14.50 6.48
C ALA A 15 14.12 -13.05 6.21
N GLY A 16 14.66 -12.39 5.17
CA GLY A 16 14.48 -10.94 4.96
C GLY A 16 13.02 -10.49 4.78
N VAL A 17 12.21 -11.24 4.03
CA VAL A 17 10.84 -10.81 3.66
C VAL A 17 9.85 -10.92 4.83
N ARG A 18 10.08 -11.84 5.78
CA ARG A 18 9.16 -12.03 6.94
C ARG A 18 9.35 -10.96 8.01
N CYS A 19 10.55 -10.40 8.17
CA CYS A 19 10.82 -9.35 9.16
C CYS A 19 10.14 -8.02 8.82
N ALA A 20 10.12 -7.61 7.55
CA ALA A 20 9.51 -6.35 7.12
C ALA A 20 8.02 -6.25 7.50
N ARG A 21 7.25 -7.33 7.26
CA ARG A 21 5.81 -7.38 7.58
C ARG A 21 5.51 -7.28 9.09
N LEU A 22 6.37 -7.87 9.92
CA LEU A 22 6.24 -7.82 11.39
C LEU A 22 6.62 -6.44 11.97
N LEU A 23 7.57 -5.74 11.34
CA LEU A 23 7.94 -4.37 11.70
C LEU A 23 6.87 -3.35 11.31
N ILE A 24 6.23 -3.51 10.14
CA ILE A 24 5.09 -2.65 9.73
C ILE A 24 3.95 -2.77 10.73
N LEU A 25 3.56 -3.99 11.14
CA LEU A 25 2.47 -4.19 12.11
C LEU A 25 2.78 -3.56 13.47
N LYS A 26 4.00 -3.74 14.01
CA LYS A 26 4.39 -3.09 15.28
C LYS A 26 4.43 -1.57 15.20
N LYS A 27 4.83 -1.02 14.03
CA LYS A 27 4.89 0.42 13.80
C LYS A 27 3.52 1.03 13.50
N MET A 28 2.51 0.22 13.17
CA MET A 28 1.13 0.69 13.00
C MET A 28 0.47 1.04 14.34
N ASP A 29 0.68 0.25 15.40
CA ASP A 29 0.06 0.50 16.71
C ASP A 29 0.49 1.83 17.36
N GLU A 30 1.68 2.34 17.03
CA GLU A 30 2.19 3.64 17.51
C GLU A 30 1.82 4.84 16.62
N ILE A 31 1.30 4.61 15.40
CA ILE A 31 1.06 5.65 14.37
C ILE A 31 -0.40 5.62 13.89
N VAL A 32 -1.34 5.35 14.79
CA VAL A 32 -2.74 5.74 14.63
C VAL A 32 -3.01 6.96 15.52
N PRO A 33 -2.66 8.18 15.09
CA PRO A 33 -3.25 9.37 15.69
C PRO A 33 -4.76 9.32 15.45
N GLN A 34 -5.55 9.69 16.46
CA GLN A 34 -6.99 9.82 16.32
C GLN A 34 -7.34 10.89 15.27
N GLU A 35 -8.54 10.80 14.71
CA GLU A 35 -9.03 11.71 13.67
C GLU A 35 -9.09 13.16 14.19
N GLU A 36 -8.11 13.98 13.83
CA GLU A 36 -8.29 15.43 13.88
C GLU A 36 -9.14 15.86 12.68
N GLU A 37 -10.32 16.43 12.96
CA GLU A 37 -11.17 17.09 11.97
C GLU A 37 -10.47 18.36 11.44
N GLY A 38 -9.58 18.18 10.47
CA GLY A 38 -8.91 19.25 9.76
C GLY A 38 -9.90 20.14 9.01
N LYS A 39 -10.03 21.39 9.45
CA LYS A 39 -10.90 22.41 8.84
C LYS A 39 -10.62 22.58 7.35
N ALA A 40 -11.68 22.86 6.60
CA ALA A 40 -11.62 23.12 5.17
C ALA A 40 -10.64 24.27 4.83
N VAL A 41 -9.60 23.93 4.05
CA VAL A 41 -8.77 24.89 3.33
C VAL A 41 -9.24 24.90 1.87
N ASP A 42 -9.47 26.10 1.33
CA ASP A 42 -10.05 26.29 0.01
C ASP A 42 -9.05 25.92 -1.09
N GLN A 43 -9.25 24.76 -1.73
CA GLN A 43 -8.35 24.25 -2.77
C GLN A 43 -9.09 23.40 -3.81
N PHE A 44 -8.87 23.75 -5.09
CA PHE A 44 -9.25 23.04 -6.32
C PHE A 44 -10.39 21.99 -6.18
N THR A 45 -11.62 22.38 -6.54
CA THR A 45 -12.78 21.48 -6.59
C THR A 45 -12.70 20.47 -7.74
N PHE A 46 -11.84 19.46 -7.60
CA PHE A 46 -11.88 18.25 -8.41
C PHE A 46 -13.27 17.63 -8.27
N ARG A 47 -14.00 17.50 -9.38
CA ARG A 47 -15.26 16.75 -9.44
C ARG A 47 -14.92 15.29 -9.73
N PRO A 48 -14.85 14.39 -8.74
CA PRO A 48 -14.60 12.99 -9.02
C PRO A 48 -15.69 12.46 -9.95
N GLY A 49 -15.28 11.83 -11.05
CA GLY A 49 -16.18 10.99 -11.83
C GLY A 49 -16.86 10.00 -10.88
N LYS A 50 -18.17 9.80 -11.04
CA LYS A 50 -19.08 9.26 -10.01
C LYS A 50 -18.70 7.90 -9.38
N SER A 51 -17.67 7.21 -9.88
CA SER A 51 -17.27 5.86 -9.49
C SER A 51 -15.79 5.68 -9.07
N THR A 52 -14.92 6.69 -9.14
CA THR A 52 -13.50 6.54 -8.76
C THR A 52 -13.34 6.55 -7.24
N ALA A 53 -12.52 5.63 -6.69
CA ALA A 53 -12.21 5.62 -5.26
C ALA A 53 -11.10 6.62 -4.91
N HIS A 54 -10.98 6.94 -3.63
CA HIS A 54 -10.00 7.91 -3.15
C HIS A 54 -9.21 7.39 -1.95
N GLY A 55 -7.90 7.56 -2.01
CA GLY A 55 -6.96 7.26 -0.93
C GLY A 55 -5.93 8.36 -0.72
N VAL A 56 -5.28 8.32 0.43
CA VAL A 56 -4.23 9.25 0.87
C VAL A 56 -2.95 8.46 1.10
N TRP A 57 -1.84 8.93 0.53
CA TRP A 57 -0.53 8.33 0.74
C TRP A 57 0.00 8.64 2.15
N VAL A 58 0.33 7.61 2.92
CA VAL A 58 0.88 7.71 4.28
C VAL A 58 2.37 7.42 4.24
N SER A 59 3.18 8.46 4.06
CA SER A 59 4.63 8.36 3.83
C SER A 59 5.39 7.59 4.92
N VAL A 60 4.95 7.65 6.17
CA VAL A 60 5.61 6.97 7.31
C VAL A 60 5.43 5.45 7.28
N LEU A 61 4.37 4.96 6.61
CA LEU A 61 4.04 3.55 6.44
C LEU A 61 4.36 3.02 5.03
N GLY A 62 4.47 3.89 4.02
CA GLY A 62 4.64 3.49 2.62
C GLY A 62 3.39 2.86 2.00
N LEU A 63 2.21 3.25 2.49
CA LEU A 63 0.91 2.67 2.14
C LEU A 63 -0.08 3.76 1.72
N VAL A 64 -1.15 3.37 1.02
CA VAL A 64 -2.28 4.26 0.74
C VAL A 64 -3.44 3.93 1.68
N GLN A 65 -3.79 4.87 2.57
CA GLN A 65 -5.01 4.79 3.39
C GLN A 65 -6.23 5.13 2.52
N MET A 66 -7.21 4.25 2.45
CA MET A 66 -8.45 4.51 1.71
C MET A 66 -9.37 5.43 2.52
N LYS A 67 -9.75 6.58 1.94
CA LYS A 67 -10.73 7.51 2.54
C LYS A 67 -12.14 7.31 1.98
N LYS A 68 -12.26 6.77 0.77
CA LYS A 68 -13.57 6.56 0.12
C LYS A 68 -13.60 5.34 -0.79
N LEU A 69 -14.19 4.27 -0.28
CA LEU A 69 -14.47 3.05 -1.04
C LEU A 69 -15.72 3.25 -1.90
N ARG A 70 -15.70 2.72 -3.14
CA ARG A 70 -16.86 2.75 -4.05
C ARG A 70 -17.07 1.38 -4.69
N GLY A 71 -18.12 0.67 -4.24
CA GLY A 71 -18.50 -0.66 -4.74
C GLY A 71 -17.85 -1.83 -4.00
N LYS A 72 -18.33 -3.05 -4.27
CA LYS A 72 -17.90 -4.29 -3.59
C LYS A 72 -16.50 -4.80 -4.01
N PHE A 73 -15.81 -4.10 -4.90
CA PHE A 73 -14.46 -4.46 -5.36
C PHE A 73 -13.42 -4.33 -4.24
N TRP A 74 -13.54 -3.28 -3.42
CA TRP A 74 -12.52 -2.90 -2.44
C TRP A 74 -12.40 -3.85 -1.26
N THR A 75 -13.44 -4.65 -0.95
CA THR A 75 -13.36 -5.67 0.13
C THR A 75 -12.43 -6.84 -0.20
N LYS A 76 -11.81 -6.86 -1.39
CA LYS A 76 -10.81 -7.84 -1.84
C LYS A 76 -9.46 -7.20 -2.23
N ALA A 77 -9.29 -5.89 -2.03
CA ALA A 77 -8.08 -5.16 -2.37
C ALA A 77 -7.44 -4.63 -1.09
N GLY A 78 -6.12 -4.75 -0.95
CA GLY A 78 -5.43 -4.32 0.26
C GLY A 78 -5.79 -5.15 1.49
N PHE A 79 -5.86 -4.47 2.64
CA PHE A 79 -6.13 -5.06 3.95
C PHE A 79 -6.69 -4.02 4.93
N THR A 80 -7.48 -4.48 5.90
CA THR A 80 -8.07 -3.63 6.95
C THR A 80 -7.28 -3.77 8.24
N VAL A 81 -6.97 -2.65 8.91
CA VAL A 81 -6.43 -2.59 10.28
C VAL A 81 -7.26 -1.61 11.09
N ASN A 82 -7.77 -2.02 12.25
CA ASN A 82 -8.57 -1.18 13.16
C ASN A 82 -9.75 -0.45 12.47
N GLY A 83 -10.40 -1.11 11.50
CA GLY A 83 -11.50 -0.55 10.71
C GLY A 83 -11.09 0.38 9.55
N VAL A 84 -9.79 0.61 9.36
CA VAL A 84 -9.22 1.43 8.29
C VAL A 84 -8.63 0.54 7.20
N ASP A 85 -9.02 0.78 5.94
CA ASP A 85 -8.50 0.05 4.79
C ASP A 85 -7.23 0.70 4.22
N PHE A 86 -6.24 -0.14 3.92
CA PHE A 86 -4.95 0.23 3.35
C PHE A 86 -4.65 -0.59 2.08
N LEU A 87 -4.04 0.04 1.09
CA LEU A 87 -3.48 -0.62 -0.09
C LEU A 87 -1.95 -0.67 -0.01
N TYR A 88 -1.38 -1.79 -0.46
CA TYR A 88 0.05 -1.88 -0.75
C TYR A 88 0.42 -1.02 -1.98
N PRO A 89 1.66 -0.51 -2.06
CA PRO A 89 2.07 0.42 -3.13
C PRO A 89 1.93 -0.17 -4.54
N GLU A 90 2.21 -1.46 -4.75
CA GLU A 90 2.01 -2.13 -6.05
C GLU A 90 0.53 -2.22 -6.47
N GLU A 91 -0.37 -2.42 -5.50
CA GLU A 91 -1.81 -2.42 -5.76
C GLU A 91 -2.30 -1.01 -6.07
N ALA A 92 -1.84 -0.02 -5.30
CA ALA A 92 -2.17 1.39 -5.50
C ALA A 92 -1.71 1.91 -6.87
N LEU A 93 -0.47 1.60 -7.30
CA LEU A 93 0.05 1.92 -8.64
C LEU A 93 -0.84 1.32 -9.73
N SER A 94 -1.14 0.02 -9.65
CA SER A 94 -1.96 -0.68 -10.66
C SER A 94 -3.39 -0.13 -10.75
N LEU A 95 -3.99 0.23 -9.62
CA LEU A 95 -5.35 0.80 -9.58
C LEU A 95 -5.38 2.26 -10.07
N TYR A 96 -4.33 3.03 -9.81
CA TYR A 96 -4.17 4.39 -10.34
C TYR A 96 -4.01 4.38 -11.86
N GLU A 97 -3.16 3.49 -12.42
CA GLU A 97 -3.02 3.35 -13.88
C GLU A 97 -4.33 2.95 -14.57
N ARG A 98 -5.12 2.07 -13.94
CA ARG A 98 -6.47 1.67 -14.40
C ARG A 98 -7.52 2.78 -14.22
N LYS A 99 -7.16 3.95 -13.67
CA LYS A 99 -8.05 5.09 -13.37
C LYS A 99 -9.18 4.76 -12.37
N LEU A 100 -8.99 3.71 -11.57
CA LEU A 100 -9.95 3.25 -10.55
C LEU A 100 -9.73 3.92 -9.19
N LEU A 101 -8.51 4.45 -8.97
CA LEU A 101 -8.08 5.10 -7.74
C LEU A 101 -7.49 6.49 -8.05
N SER A 102 -7.86 7.48 -7.24
CA SER A 102 -7.16 8.75 -7.11
C SER A 102 -6.42 8.77 -5.78
N ILE A 103 -5.19 9.28 -5.75
CA ILE A 103 -4.33 9.33 -4.57
C ILE A 103 -3.94 10.78 -4.31
N ALA A 104 -4.08 11.23 -3.07
CA ALA A 104 -3.59 12.51 -2.59
C ALA A 104 -2.46 12.33 -1.57
N TRP A 105 -1.68 13.37 -1.39
CA TRP A 105 -0.84 13.60 -0.23
C TRP A 105 -1.69 13.88 1.02
N GLN A 106 -1.06 13.88 2.21
CA GLN A 106 -1.77 14.09 3.48
C GLN A 106 -2.31 15.52 3.66
N ASP A 107 -1.77 16.49 2.91
CA ASP A 107 -2.25 17.87 2.82
C ASP A 107 -3.46 18.04 1.87
N GLY A 108 -3.88 16.97 1.18
CA GLY A 108 -4.98 16.97 0.21
C GLY A 108 -4.56 17.22 -1.25
N GLN A 109 -3.28 17.53 -1.53
CA GLN A 109 -2.80 17.72 -2.90
C GLN A 109 -2.83 16.39 -3.67
N MET A 110 -3.48 16.36 -4.84
CA MET A 110 -3.55 15.16 -5.69
C MET A 110 -2.17 14.83 -6.28
N MET A 111 -1.76 13.57 -6.16
CA MET A 111 -0.50 13.08 -6.75
C MET A 111 -0.66 12.90 -8.27
N ASN A 112 0.31 13.39 -9.02
CA ASN A 112 0.44 13.08 -10.44
C ASN A 112 1.09 11.68 -10.65
N LYS A 113 1.02 11.13 -11.86
CA LYS A 113 1.55 9.78 -12.14
C LYS A 113 3.04 9.66 -11.81
N LYS A 114 3.84 10.68 -12.13
CA LYS A 114 5.29 10.65 -11.94
C LYS A 114 5.62 10.62 -10.44
N GLU A 115 5.02 11.51 -9.65
CA GLU A 115 5.17 11.56 -8.19
C GLU A 115 4.81 10.22 -7.55
N LEU A 116 3.67 9.63 -7.92
CA LEU A 116 3.25 8.34 -7.37
C LEU A 116 4.25 7.23 -7.68
N PHE A 117 4.79 7.18 -8.90
CA PHE A 117 5.81 6.20 -9.28
C PHE A 117 7.12 6.42 -8.53
N GLU A 118 7.62 7.65 -8.44
CA GLU A 118 8.86 7.96 -7.71
C GLU A 118 8.77 7.57 -6.23
N VAL A 119 7.63 7.86 -5.59
CA VAL A 119 7.42 7.61 -4.16
C VAL A 119 7.16 6.12 -3.89
N ALA A 120 6.31 5.47 -4.68
CA ALA A 120 6.02 4.05 -4.50
C ALA A 120 7.23 3.16 -4.83
N LEU A 121 8.03 3.50 -5.84
CA LEU A 121 9.28 2.79 -6.15
C LEU A 121 10.41 3.09 -5.16
N GLY A 122 10.26 4.12 -4.32
CA GLY A 122 11.08 4.30 -3.12
C GLY A 122 10.74 3.32 -1.98
N VAL A 123 9.53 2.75 -1.98
CA VAL A 123 9.08 1.77 -0.97
C VAL A 123 9.27 0.32 -1.45
N ILE A 124 8.97 0.04 -2.74
CA ILE A 124 9.07 -1.29 -3.34
C ILE A 124 9.99 -1.31 -4.57
N PRO A 125 10.77 -2.39 -4.78
CA PRO A 125 11.52 -2.56 -6.02
C PRO A 125 10.61 -2.60 -7.24
N LEU A 126 11.05 -1.99 -8.35
CA LEU A 126 10.34 -2.00 -9.62
C LEU A 126 9.97 -3.42 -10.11
N SER A 127 10.82 -4.42 -9.83
CA SER A 127 10.56 -5.82 -10.15
C SER A 127 9.31 -6.37 -9.46
N VAL A 128 9.02 -5.97 -8.21
CA VAL A 128 7.82 -6.38 -7.47
C VAL A 128 6.57 -5.83 -8.15
N TYR A 129 6.58 -4.54 -8.49
CA TYR A 129 5.49 -3.91 -9.23
C TYR A 129 5.26 -4.54 -10.60
N LEU A 130 6.32 -4.79 -11.39
CA LEU A 130 6.21 -5.42 -12.71
C LEU A 130 5.65 -6.84 -12.65
N VAL A 131 6.06 -7.63 -11.64
CA VAL A 131 5.49 -8.97 -11.41
C VAL A 131 4.02 -8.87 -11.00
N TYR A 132 3.68 -7.98 -10.07
CA TYR A 132 2.29 -7.77 -9.65
C TYR A 132 1.39 -7.35 -10.82
N ALA A 133 1.83 -6.37 -11.63
CA ALA A 133 1.11 -5.88 -12.80
C ALA A 133 0.86 -6.98 -13.84
N LYS A 134 1.81 -7.92 -14.00
CA LYS A 134 1.67 -9.09 -14.90
C LYS A 134 0.78 -10.20 -14.34
N LEU A 135 0.70 -10.36 -13.02
CA LEU A 135 -0.11 -11.40 -12.36
C LEU A 135 -1.58 -11.00 -12.16
N LYS A 136 -1.87 -9.69 -12.07
CA LYS A 136 -3.25 -9.15 -11.89
C LYS A 136 -3.87 -8.62 -13.19
N VAL A 137 -3.43 -9.10 -14.35
CA VAL A 137 -4.06 -8.83 -15.66
C VAL A 137 -5.48 -9.38 -15.66
#